data_AF-A0A8H8T3I2-F1
#
_entry.id   AF-A0A8H8T3I2-F1
#
_cell.length_a   1.000
_cell.length_b   1.000
_cell.length_c   1.000
_cell.angle_alpha   90.00
_cell.angle_beta   90.00
_cell.angle_gamma   90.00
#
_symmetry.space_group_name_H-M   'P 1'
#
loop_
_entity.id
_entity.type
_entity.pdbx_description
1 polymer ?
#
loop_
_entity_poly.entity_id
_entity_poly.type
_entity_poly.pdbx_seq_one_letter_code
_entity_poly.pdbx_strand_id
1 'polypeptide(L)'
;MDRQQEKKDNFGWRPLFLDSSSIKESQLSSDSRTLYGGERNHSTYQQITSGGSTSNIPELRVPGPAWVNLFYDLAWTATFASLTHNNNTNGLWGTLSYVTFFTVVWWLWVSQSLPQSCDPSTPRVRNRLESITTIILGEGINGIAGTLYSVIWAPGLEGPIVYDVGCAALIVSFIAYLYFQSPIEPSDPKDDRHSGCWMFWHLSLLLSIILLLIGVKKQFLLSCILSTTDSMLRAVGHAINDKQLRLNYISAQTNMTIKNYLLRRGVVWQDEYEQLVARLTNGSTSALVWNDEQKTEFFAWNYRISLKILVATFATFSGDCGSISNQTKAKIEDYYKNATWSLQDYHYINTKSKPRASLQYFQILTEILHPSIESARYVVLFAGMTLRSAPESDTHIALSGKQLPKVGCHFQDRRRHNSHRPFIPERWWFANALVSPEDKDDQGEFSAGS
;
A
#
# COMPACT_ATOMS: atom_id res chain seq x y z
N MET A 1 -45.41 -45.58 -2.08
CA MET A 1 -45.46 -44.13 -2.37
C MET A 1 -44.12 -43.58 -1.94
N ASP A 2 -43.22 -43.58 -2.92
CA ASP A 2 -41.78 -43.49 -2.77
C ASP A 2 -41.27 -42.07 -3.01
N ARG A 3 -40.28 -41.68 -2.20
CA ARG A 3 -38.98 -41.07 -2.58
C ARG A 3 -38.56 -39.99 -1.61
N GLN A 4 -37.74 -40.46 -0.69
CA GLN A 4 -36.53 -39.77 -0.22
C GLN A 4 -35.75 -39.14 -1.38
N GLN A 5 -35.27 -37.91 -1.17
CA GLN A 5 -34.09 -37.41 -1.87
C GLN A 5 -33.23 -36.61 -0.88
N GLU A 6 -32.42 -37.37 -0.15
CA GLU A 6 -31.20 -36.94 0.53
C GLU A 6 -30.23 -36.38 -0.51
N LYS A 7 -29.90 -35.08 -0.42
CA LYS A 7 -28.83 -34.47 -1.21
C LYS A 7 -27.67 -34.14 -0.27
N LYS A 8 -26.79 -35.14 -0.11
CA LYS A 8 -25.45 -35.00 0.45
C LYS A 8 -24.56 -34.38 -0.61
N ASP A 9 -24.26 -33.09 -0.47
CA ASP A 9 -23.17 -32.48 -1.23
C ASP A 9 -21.84 -32.82 -0.55
N ASN A 10 -21.30 -33.94 -1.02
CA ASN A 10 -20.01 -34.51 -0.67
C ASN A 10 -18.92 -33.70 -1.39
N PHE A 11 -18.57 -32.51 -0.89
CA PHE A 11 -17.40 -31.77 -1.37
C PHE A 11 -16.13 -32.32 -0.71
N GLY A 12 -15.63 -33.41 -1.29
CA GLY A 12 -14.32 -33.95 -0.97
C GLY A 12 -13.22 -33.02 -1.46
N TRP A 13 -12.75 -32.12 -0.60
CA TRP A 13 -11.46 -31.47 -0.79
C TRP A 13 -10.36 -32.50 -0.49
N ARG A 14 -9.83 -33.12 -1.55
CA ARG A 14 -8.51 -33.76 -1.46
C ARG A 14 -7.46 -32.65 -1.47
N PRO A 15 -6.58 -32.55 -0.46
CA PRO A 15 -5.40 -31.70 -0.58
C PRO A 15 -4.47 -32.34 -1.60
N LEU A 16 -4.27 -31.64 -2.72
CA LEU A 16 -3.12 -31.85 -3.59
C LEU A 16 -1.88 -31.39 -2.81
N PHE A 17 -1.30 -32.30 -2.05
CA PHE A 17 0.08 -32.20 -1.60
C PHE A 17 0.95 -32.22 -2.87
N LEU A 18 1.55 -31.08 -3.22
CA LEU A 18 2.74 -31.08 -4.05
C LEU A 18 3.88 -31.63 -3.18
N ASP A 19 4.20 -32.89 -3.45
CA ASP A 19 5.42 -33.56 -3.05
C ASP A 19 6.62 -32.72 -3.53
N SER A 20 7.35 -32.17 -2.58
CA SER A 20 8.62 -31.47 -2.80
C SER A 20 9.76 -32.47 -2.65
N SER A 21 9.84 -33.41 -3.59
CA SER A 21 11.01 -34.26 -3.72
C SER A 21 11.18 -34.71 -5.17
N SER A 22 12.42 -34.69 -5.66
CA SER A 22 12.88 -35.11 -6.99
C SER A 22 12.82 -34.07 -8.13
N ILE A 23 13.68 -33.04 -8.05
CA ILE A 23 14.37 -32.55 -9.26
C ILE A 23 15.70 -33.30 -9.32
N LYS A 24 15.73 -34.36 -10.13
CA LYS A 24 16.98 -34.98 -10.58
C LYS A 24 17.58 -34.10 -11.66
N GLU A 25 18.82 -33.69 -11.43
CA GLU A 25 19.73 -33.25 -12.48
C GLU A 25 19.68 -34.26 -13.63
N SER A 26 19.25 -33.79 -14.80
CA SER A 26 19.51 -34.45 -16.07
C SER A 26 20.33 -33.48 -16.90
N GLN A 27 21.57 -33.88 -17.12
CA GLN A 27 22.49 -33.28 -18.07
C GLN A 27 21.84 -33.21 -19.45
N LEU A 28 21.84 -32.04 -20.07
CA LEU A 28 21.69 -31.95 -21.51
C LEU A 28 23.07 -31.70 -22.14
N SER A 29 23.56 -32.81 -22.68
CA SER A 29 24.69 -32.97 -23.57
C SER A 29 24.64 -32.00 -24.73
N SER A 30 25.82 -31.52 -25.10
CA SER A 30 26.17 -31.11 -26.45
C SER A 30 25.56 -32.05 -27.48
N ASP A 31 24.95 -31.49 -28.52
CA ASP A 31 25.15 -32.07 -29.83
C ASP A 31 25.08 -31.03 -30.95
N SER A 32 26.15 -31.07 -31.72
CA SER A 32 26.40 -30.30 -32.94
C SER A 32 25.92 -31.15 -34.11
N ARG A 33 25.24 -30.55 -35.09
CA ARG A 33 25.23 -30.95 -36.52
C ARG A 33 24.39 -29.94 -37.30
N THR A 34 25.03 -29.05 -38.05
CA THR A 34 25.20 -29.14 -39.52
C THR A 34 23.89 -29.29 -40.29
N LEU A 35 23.42 -28.18 -40.87
CA LEU A 35 22.72 -28.22 -42.15
C LEU A 35 23.29 -27.14 -43.07
N TYR A 36 24.01 -27.67 -44.07
CA TYR A 36 24.42 -27.00 -45.29
C TYR A 36 23.21 -26.46 -46.06
N GLY A 37 23.42 -25.35 -46.77
CA GLY A 37 22.79 -25.14 -48.07
C GLY A 37 22.12 -23.78 -48.24
N GLY A 38 22.65 -22.96 -49.15
CA GLY A 38 21.84 -21.93 -49.80
C GLY A 38 22.59 -20.65 -50.16
N GLU A 39 23.53 -20.74 -51.11
CA GLU A 39 24.03 -19.60 -51.89
C GLU A 39 22.88 -18.72 -52.41
N ARG A 40 23.03 -17.40 -52.28
CA ARG A 40 22.68 -16.49 -53.38
C ARG A 40 23.45 -15.19 -53.28
N ASN A 41 24.40 -15.08 -54.22
CA ASN A 41 25.17 -13.90 -54.55
C ASN A 41 24.25 -12.77 -55.04
N HIS A 42 24.43 -11.57 -54.51
CA HIS A 42 24.21 -10.36 -55.29
C HIS A 42 25.26 -9.31 -54.91
N SER A 43 26.34 -9.35 -55.69
CA SER A 43 27.28 -8.24 -55.85
C SER A 43 26.59 -7.14 -56.66
N THR A 44 26.38 -5.99 -56.05
CA THR A 44 26.16 -4.72 -56.77
C THR A 44 27.28 -3.79 -56.40
N TYR A 45 28.28 -3.74 -57.27
CA TYR A 45 29.24 -2.65 -57.35
C TYR A 45 28.48 -1.40 -57.82
N GLN A 46 28.48 -0.34 -57.02
CA GLN A 46 28.29 1.02 -57.54
C GLN A 46 29.40 1.93 -57.03
N GLN A 47 30.42 2.02 -57.88
CA GLN A 47 30.92 3.24 -58.47
C GLN A 47 31.31 4.39 -57.53
N ILE A 48 32.61 4.41 -57.29
CA ILE A 48 33.42 5.54 -56.80
C ILE A 48 33.35 6.67 -57.83
N THR A 49 32.74 7.81 -57.48
CA THR A 49 33.05 9.10 -58.11
C THR A 49 33.95 9.90 -57.19
N SER A 50 35.20 10.02 -57.64
CA SER A 50 36.25 10.90 -57.16
C SER A 50 35.83 12.37 -57.23
N GLY A 51 36.05 13.12 -56.15
CA GLY A 51 36.06 14.59 -56.18
C GLY A 51 35.67 15.25 -54.86
N GLY A 52 36.67 15.65 -54.06
CA GLY A 52 36.49 16.59 -52.95
C GLY A 52 37.06 16.12 -51.61
N SER A 53 38.39 16.18 -51.47
CA SER A 53 39.10 15.93 -50.21
C SER A 53 38.81 17.01 -49.18
N THR A 54 37.79 16.80 -48.34
CA THR A 54 37.83 17.20 -46.93
C THR A 54 37.96 15.93 -46.12
N SER A 55 39.07 15.81 -45.39
CA SER A 55 39.44 14.62 -44.62
C SER A 55 38.43 14.37 -43.50
N ASN A 56 37.42 13.55 -43.77
CA ASN A 56 36.59 12.92 -42.75
C ASN A 56 37.46 11.91 -41.99
N ILE A 57 38.15 12.39 -40.96
CA ILE A 57 38.77 11.50 -39.97
C ILE A 57 37.61 10.68 -39.38
N PRO A 58 37.60 9.34 -39.51
CA PRO A 58 36.63 8.52 -38.80
C PRO A 58 36.89 8.74 -37.32
N GLU A 59 36.05 9.54 -36.69
CA GLU A 59 36.06 9.78 -35.25
C GLU A 59 35.86 8.43 -34.59
N LEU A 60 36.97 7.82 -34.14
CA LEU A 60 36.97 6.57 -33.37
C LEU A 60 36.33 6.87 -32.01
N ARG A 61 35.00 7.01 -31.99
CA ARG A 61 34.23 6.97 -30.76
C ARG A 61 34.29 5.54 -30.26
N VAL A 62 35.26 5.28 -29.40
CA VAL A 62 35.30 4.05 -28.62
C VAL A 62 34.05 4.10 -27.74
N PRO A 63 33.01 3.28 -28.01
CA PRO A 63 31.85 3.27 -27.13
C PRO A 63 32.35 2.95 -25.73
N GLY A 64 31.95 3.76 -24.75
CA GLY A 64 32.27 3.49 -23.36
C GLY A 64 31.97 2.02 -23.03
N PRO A 65 32.73 1.39 -22.13
CA PRO A 65 32.62 -0.04 -21.90
C PRO A 65 31.18 -0.46 -21.58
N ALA A 66 30.66 -1.46 -22.29
CA ALA A 66 29.26 -1.91 -22.14
C ALA A 66 28.89 -2.29 -20.69
N TRP A 67 29.86 -2.68 -19.89
CA TRP A 67 29.67 -3.02 -18.47
C TRP A 67 29.23 -1.82 -17.62
N VAL A 68 29.64 -0.59 -17.96
CA VAL A 68 29.26 0.62 -17.20
C VAL A 68 27.75 0.84 -17.29
N ASN A 69 27.18 0.59 -18.47
CA ASN A 69 25.76 0.66 -18.69
C ASN A 69 25.02 -0.40 -17.84
N LEU A 70 25.46 -1.65 -17.89
CA LEU A 70 24.86 -2.73 -17.10
C LEU A 70 24.92 -2.44 -15.59
N PHE A 71 26.04 -1.91 -15.10
CA PHE A 71 26.20 -1.54 -13.69
C PHE A 71 25.12 -0.54 -13.25
N TYR A 72 24.85 0.47 -14.05
CA TYR A 72 23.82 1.45 -13.75
C TYR A 72 22.41 0.86 -13.72
N ASP A 73 22.07 -0.04 -14.65
CA ASP A 73 20.75 -0.70 -14.65
C ASP A 73 20.58 -1.57 -13.40
N LEU A 74 21.64 -2.29 -13.01
CA LEU A 74 21.65 -3.10 -11.81
C LEU A 74 21.53 -2.24 -10.54
N ALA A 75 22.28 -1.13 -10.48
CA ALA A 75 22.23 -0.20 -9.36
C ALA A 75 20.84 0.42 -9.21
N TRP A 76 20.21 0.84 -10.32
CA TRP A 76 18.84 1.34 -10.32
C TRP A 76 17.86 0.27 -9.83
N THR A 77 17.90 -0.93 -10.40
CA THR A 77 17.00 -2.02 -10.04
C THR A 77 17.15 -2.41 -8.57
N ALA A 78 18.38 -2.54 -8.07
CA ALA A 78 18.65 -2.89 -6.68
C ALA A 78 18.19 -1.80 -5.71
N THR A 79 18.42 -0.53 -6.06
CA THR A 79 18.00 0.63 -5.27
C THR A 79 16.48 0.64 -5.15
N PHE A 80 15.76 0.53 -6.27
CA PHE A 80 14.29 0.50 -6.25
C PHE A 80 13.69 -0.74 -5.61
N ALA A 81 14.24 -1.93 -5.86
CA ALA A 81 13.81 -3.15 -5.19
C ALA A 81 13.99 -3.07 -3.67
N SER A 82 15.09 -2.46 -3.21
CA SER A 82 15.29 -2.19 -1.79
C SER A 82 14.24 -1.23 -1.24
N LEU A 83 13.82 -0.21 -2.00
CA LEU A 83 12.79 0.75 -1.57
C LEU A 83 11.42 0.09 -1.45
N THR A 84 11.04 -0.77 -2.40
CA THR A 84 9.74 -1.46 -2.40
C THR A 84 9.67 -2.57 -1.34
N HIS A 85 10.82 -3.15 -0.98
CA HIS A 85 10.92 -4.22 0.02
C HIS A 85 11.09 -3.70 1.46
N ASN A 86 11.71 -2.53 1.66
CA ASN A 86 12.02 -2.04 3.00
C ASN A 86 10.78 -1.40 3.66
N ASN A 87 9.99 -2.25 4.31
CA ASN A 87 8.71 -1.88 4.90
C ASN A 87 8.84 -1.22 6.29
N ASN A 88 10.03 -1.22 6.90
CA ASN A 88 10.22 -0.94 8.33
C ASN A 88 10.84 0.43 8.61
N THR A 89 10.37 1.46 7.92
CA THR A 89 10.84 2.84 8.11
C THR A 89 10.00 3.52 9.17
N ASN A 90 10.23 3.19 10.44
CA ASN A 90 9.54 3.85 11.55
C ASN A 90 10.36 5.08 12.00
N GLY A 91 9.74 6.26 12.02
CA GLY A 91 10.32 7.50 12.53
C GLY A 91 11.39 8.17 11.66
N LEU A 92 12.22 9.02 12.29
CA LEU A 92 13.23 9.87 11.66
C LEU A 92 14.19 9.11 10.74
N TRP A 93 14.58 7.90 11.12
CA TRP A 93 15.45 7.04 10.33
C TRP A 93 14.81 6.62 9.00
N GLY A 94 13.49 6.47 8.99
CA GLY A 94 12.72 6.26 7.78
C GLY A 94 12.86 7.43 6.82
N THR A 95 12.55 8.63 7.30
CA THR A 95 12.69 9.87 6.52
C THR A 95 14.12 10.07 6.03
N LEU A 96 15.13 9.84 6.87
CA LEU A 96 16.52 9.94 6.49
C LEU A 96 16.87 8.91 5.41
N SER A 97 16.40 7.66 5.54
CA SER A 97 16.58 6.63 4.52
C SER A 97 15.97 7.05 3.18
N TYR A 98 14.78 7.66 3.19
CA TYR A 98 14.20 8.22 1.97
C TYR A 98 15.08 9.36 1.43
N VAL A 99 15.46 10.36 2.22
CA VAL A 99 16.30 11.47 1.74
C VAL A 99 17.64 10.99 1.17
N THR A 100 18.31 10.04 1.83
CA THR A 100 19.54 9.42 1.33
C THR A 100 19.29 8.69 0.03
N PHE A 101 18.21 7.90 -0.05
CA PHE A 101 17.80 7.23 -1.28
C PHE A 101 17.57 8.22 -2.42
N PHE A 102 16.82 9.30 -2.17
CA PHE A 102 16.58 10.39 -3.11
C PHE A 102 17.88 11.01 -3.61
N THR A 103 18.82 11.24 -2.70
CA THR A 103 20.13 11.80 -3.03
C THR A 103 20.96 10.85 -3.89
N VAL A 104 20.92 9.54 -3.62
CA VAL A 104 21.62 8.51 -4.42
C VAL A 104 20.99 8.37 -5.80
N VAL A 105 19.67 8.30 -5.88
CA VAL A 105 18.89 8.29 -7.14
C VAL A 105 19.22 9.52 -7.98
N TRP A 106 19.26 10.68 -7.34
CA TRP A 106 19.63 11.94 -7.97
C TRP A 106 21.08 11.92 -8.46
N TRP A 107 22.00 11.47 -7.63
CA TRP A 107 23.41 11.37 -7.96
C TRP A 107 23.66 10.43 -9.15
N LEU A 108 23.01 9.26 -9.17
CA LEU A 108 23.08 8.30 -10.27
C LEU A 108 22.56 8.92 -11.57
N TRP A 109 21.47 9.70 -11.49
CA TRP A 109 20.95 10.42 -12.64
C TRP A 109 21.91 11.51 -13.15
N VAL A 110 22.39 12.39 -12.26
CA VAL A 110 23.35 13.47 -12.60
C VAL A 110 24.62 12.88 -13.23
N SER A 111 25.09 11.75 -12.72
CA SER A 111 26.27 11.04 -13.23
C SER A 111 26.08 10.48 -14.64
N GLN A 112 24.84 10.18 -15.04
CA GLN A 112 24.50 9.71 -16.40
C GLN A 112 24.25 10.88 -17.35
N SER A 113 23.67 11.98 -16.87
CA SER A 113 23.30 13.14 -17.70
C SER A 113 24.49 14.07 -18.00
N LEU A 114 25.44 14.22 -17.07
CA LEU A 114 26.59 15.13 -17.25
C LEU A 114 27.53 14.74 -18.41
N PRO A 115 28.00 13.47 -18.55
CA PRO A 115 29.02 13.14 -19.56
C PRO A 115 28.46 13.06 -20.99
N GLN A 116 27.14 12.89 -21.16
CA GLN A 116 26.50 12.67 -22.46
C GLN A 116 26.01 13.94 -23.15
N SER A 117 26.18 15.11 -22.52
CA SER A 117 25.74 16.41 -23.05
C SER A 117 26.47 16.84 -24.35
N CYS A 118 27.46 16.08 -24.82
CA CYS A 118 28.23 16.41 -26.04
C CYS A 118 27.77 15.64 -27.30
N ASP A 119 26.79 14.75 -27.22
CA ASP A 119 26.32 13.99 -28.40
C ASP A 119 24.78 13.87 -28.46
N PRO A 120 24.09 14.76 -29.19
CA PRO A 120 22.63 14.76 -29.31
C PRO A 120 22.08 13.53 -30.07
N SER A 121 22.95 12.68 -30.63
CA SER A 121 22.56 11.58 -31.51
C SER A 121 22.31 10.24 -30.81
N THR A 122 22.40 10.14 -29.47
CA THR A 122 22.23 8.85 -28.78
C THR A 122 20.79 8.60 -28.27
N PRO A 123 19.92 7.88 -29.02
CA PRO A 123 18.60 7.41 -28.56
C PRO A 123 18.66 6.38 -27.41
N ARG A 124 19.86 6.08 -26.90
CA ARG A 124 20.12 5.00 -25.94
C ARG A 124 19.59 5.29 -24.54
N VAL A 125 19.61 6.54 -24.08
CA VAL A 125 19.21 6.87 -22.70
C VAL A 125 17.70 6.75 -22.53
N ARG A 126 16.94 7.29 -23.49
CA ARG A 126 15.48 7.27 -23.47
C ARG A 126 14.93 5.85 -23.46
N ASN A 127 15.39 5.00 -24.38
CA ASN A 127 14.94 3.60 -24.46
C ASN A 127 15.26 2.81 -23.18
N ARG A 128 16.33 3.17 -22.47
CA ARG A 128 16.71 2.52 -21.20
C ARG A 128 15.90 3.03 -20.02
N LEU A 129 15.64 4.32 -19.95
CA LEU A 129 14.78 4.91 -18.92
C LEU A 129 13.36 4.33 -19.01
N GLU A 130 12.86 4.11 -20.24
CA GLU A 130 11.59 3.43 -20.49
C GLU A 130 11.60 1.99 -19.95
N SER A 131 12.62 1.21 -20.30
CA SER A 131 12.77 -0.16 -19.79
C SER A 131 12.85 -0.21 -18.25
N ILE A 132 13.66 0.66 -17.64
CA ILE A 132 13.84 0.72 -16.18
C ILE A 132 12.52 1.09 -15.50
N THR A 133 11.82 2.08 -16.03
CA THR A 133 10.51 2.49 -15.49
C THR A 133 9.53 1.33 -15.50
N THR A 134 9.45 0.61 -16.62
CA THR A 134 8.53 -0.52 -16.75
C THR A 134 8.84 -1.61 -15.72
N ILE A 135 10.13 -1.90 -15.47
CA ILE A 135 10.55 -2.86 -14.44
C ILE A 135 10.12 -2.39 -13.05
N ILE A 136 10.37 -1.13 -12.69
CA ILE A 136 10.04 -0.60 -11.37
C ILE A 136 8.53 -0.56 -11.15
N LEU A 137 7.78 -0.15 -12.16
CA LEU A 137 6.33 -0.10 -12.13
C LEU A 137 5.76 -1.53 -12.02
N GLY A 138 6.35 -2.49 -12.73
CA GLY A 138 6.05 -3.91 -12.60
C GLY A 138 6.27 -4.43 -11.17
N GLU A 139 7.40 -4.08 -10.55
CA GLU A 139 7.70 -4.49 -9.17
C GLU A 139 6.76 -3.83 -8.15
N GLY A 140 6.44 -2.54 -8.32
CA GLY A 140 5.46 -1.84 -7.50
C GLY A 140 4.07 -2.45 -7.60
N ILE A 141 3.61 -2.77 -8.83
CA ILE A 141 2.34 -3.47 -9.06
C ILE A 141 2.38 -4.88 -8.47
N ASN A 142 3.47 -5.62 -8.62
CA ASN A 142 3.61 -6.96 -8.04
C ASN A 142 3.52 -6.91 -6.51
N GLY A 143 4.11 -5.89 -5.88
CA GLY A 143 3.96 -5.62 -4.45
C GLY A 143 2.51 -5.36 -4.03
N ILE A 144 1.74 -4.58 -4.80
CA ILE A 144 0.32 -4.35 -4.55
C ILE A 144 -0.49 -5.64 -4.77
N ALA A 145 -0.24 -6.37 -5.86
CA ALA A 145 -0.89 -7.63 -6.15
C ALA A 145 -0.65 -8.68 -5.05
N GLY A 146 0.56 -8.75 -4.49
CA GLY A 146 0.87 -9.59 -3.34
C GLY A 146 0.03 -9.23 -2.11
N THR A 147 -0.13 -7.93 -1.81
CA THR A 147 -1.01 -7.50 -0.72
C THR A 147 -2.49 -7.79 -1.00
N LEU A 148 -2.95 -7.60 -2.25
CA LEU A 148 -4.31 -7.92 -2.68
C LEU A 148 -4.59 -9.41 -2.53
N TYR A 149 -3.64 -10.26 -2.91
CA TYR A 149 -3.76 -11.70 -2.76
C TYR A 149 -3.93 -12.06 -1.27
N SER A 150 -3.07 -11.56 -0.39
CA SER A 150 -3.19 -11.77 1.05
C SER A 150 -4.54 -11.30 1.61
N VAL A 151 -5.09 -10.20 1.08
CA VAL A 151 -6.40 -9.68 1.47
C VAL A 151 -7.54 -10.55 0.95
N ILE A 152 -7.50 -11.01 -0.30
CA ILE A 152 -8.53 -11.90 -0.87
C ILE A 152 -8.62 -13.21 -0.09
N TRP A 153 -7.49 -13.73 0.38
CA TRP A 153 -7.45 -14.93 1.23
C TRP A 153 -7.81 -14.68 2.69
N ALA A 154 -7.86 -13.41 3.12
CA ALA A 154 -8.26 -13.07 4.47
C ALA A 154 -9.78 -13.32 4.64
N PRO A 155 -10.21 -14.21 5.56
CA PRO A 155 -11.62 -14.35 5.88
C PRO A 155 -12.18 -13.05 6.45
N GLY A 156 -13.36 -12.64 5.97
CA GLY A 156 -14.05 -11.43 6.40
C GLY A 156 -14.02 -10.28 5.40
N LEU A 157 -13.91 -10.57 4.10
CA LEU A 157 -13.90 -9.55 3.05
C LEU A 157 -15.29 -8.90 2.89
N GLU A 158 -15.61 -7.96 3.77
CA GLU A 158 -16.82 -7.15 3.66
C GLU A 158 -16.66 -6.03 2.63
N GLY A 159 -17.80 -5.50 2.17
CA GLY A 159 -17.92 -4.52 1.09
C GLY A 159 -16.95 -3.33 1.08
N PRO A 160 -16.47 -2.77 2.21
CA PRO A 160 -15.52 -1.65 2.20
C PRO A 160 -14.23 -1.94 1.42
N ILE A 161 -13.71 -3.16 1.54
CA ILE A 161 -12.44 -3.56 0.89
C ILE A 161 -12.59 -3.51 -0.63
N VAL A 162 -13.77 -3.84 -1.17
CA VAL A 162 -14.03 -3.81 -2.62
C VAL A 162 -13.83 -2.40 -3.19
N TYR A 163 -14.20 -1.35 -2.44
CA TYR A 163 -13.98 0.03 -2.86
C TYR A 163 -12.50 0.41 -2.87
N ASP A 164 -11.74 -0.03 -1.87
CA ASP A 164 -10.30 0.23 -1.80
C ASP A 164 -9.54 -0.51 -2.92
N VAL A 165 -9.92 -1.76 -3.20
CA VAL A 165 -9.38 -2.52 -4.34
C VAL A 165 -9.72 -1.83 -5.67
N GLY A 166 -10.97 -1.37 -5.83
CA GLY A 166 -11.39 -0.63 -7.01
C GLY A 166 -10.61 0.68 -7.19
N CYS A 167 -10.38 1.42 -6.10
CA CYS A 167 -9.58 2.64 -6.10
C CYS A 167 -8.13 2.36 -6.48
N ALA A 168 -7.50 1.34 -5.90
CA ALA A 168 -6.14 0.92 -6.24
C ALA A 168 -6.02 0.51 -7.71
N ALA A 169 -6.99 -0.25 -8.24
CA ALA A 169 -7.03 -0.64 -9.65
C ALA A 169 -7.17 0.58 -10.58
N LEU A 170 -7.98 1.58 -10.19
CA LEU A 170 -8.09 2.85 -10.93
C LEU A 170 -6.77 3.61 -10.91
N ILE A 171 -6.10 3.73 -9.76
CA ILE A 171 -4.78 4.39 -9.67
C ILE A 171 -3.77 3.71 -10.58
N VAL A 172 -3.66 2.37 -10.53
CA VAL A 172 -2.78 1.60 -11.41
C VAL A 172 -3.14 1.80 -12.88
N SER A 173 -4.44 1.82 -13.21
CA SER A 173 -4.92 2.08 -14.58
C SER A 173 -4.56 3.48 -15.06
N PHE A 174 -4.68 4.51 -14.21
CA PHE A 174 -4.26 5.87 -14.53
C PHE A 174 -2.75 5.98 -14.71
N ILE A 175 -1.97 5.30 -13.87
CA ILE A 175 -0.50 5.26 -14.00
C ILE A 175 -0.13 4.60 -15.34
N ALA A 176 -0.75 3.48 -15.69
CA ALA A 176 -0.53 2.81 -16.97
C ALA A 176 -0.94 3.70 -18.15
N TYR A 177 -2.08 4.38 -18.04
CA TYR A 177 -2.55 5.35 -19.03
C TYR A 177 -1.55 6.50 -19.23
N LEU A 178 -1.11 7.13 -18.13
CA LEU A 178 -0.14 8.24 -18.18
C LEU A 178 1.21 7.80 -18.78
N TYR A 179 1.57 6.53 -18.56
CA TYR A 179 2.83 5.99 -19.04
C TYR A 179 2.78 5.56 -20.51
N PHE A 180 1.86 4.67 -20.88
CA PHE A 180 1.78 4.10 -22.24
C PHE A 180 1.11 5.02 -23.24
N GLN A 181 0.22 5.89 -22.78
CA GLN A 181 -0.60 6.73 -23.64
C GLN A 181 -0.12 8.16 -23.67
N SER A 182 1.02 8.47 -23.04
CA SER A 182 1.68 9.76 -23.18
C SER A 182 1.90 10.01 -24.67
N PRO A 183 1.21 11.00 -25.29
CA PRO A 183 1.29 11.25 -26.70
C PRO A 183 2.64 11.90 -26.98
N ILE A 184 3.68 11.08 -27.06
CA ILE A 184 4.99 11.51 -27.52
C ILE A 184 4.98 11.34 -29.04
N GLU A 185 4.14 12.13 -29.71
CA GLU A 185 4.47 12.44 -31.10
C GLU A 185 5.81 13.19 -31.04
N PRO A 186 6.87 12.67 -31.69
CA PRO A 186 8.15 13.34 -31.74
C PRO A 186 7.95 14.57 -32.64
N SER A 187 7.44 15.65 -32.06
CA SER A 187 7.68 16.98 -32.61
C SER A 187 9.17 17.19 -32.47
N ASP A 188 9.88 16.94 -33.57
CA ASP A 188 11.34 17.03 -33.73
C ASP A 188 11.89 18.22 -32.93
N PRO A 189 12.41 17.99 -31.70
CA PRO A 189 12.78 19.08 -30.82
C PRO A 189 14.13 19.59 -31.27
N LYS A 190 14.12 20.61 -32.11
CA LYS A 190 15.32 21.27 -32.61
C LYS A 190 16.13 22.01 -31.54
N ASP A 191 15.70 21.98 -30.27
CA ASP A 191 16.27 22.74 -29.16
C ASP A 191 16.70 21.82 -28.00
N ASP A 192 18.01 21.63 -27.88
CA ASP A 192 18.67 20.73 -26.91
C ASP A 192 18.33 21.06 -25.45
N ARG A 193 17.98 22.32 -25.13
CA ARG A 193 17.66 22.74 -23.76
C ARG A 193 16.36 22.15 -23.23
N HIS A 194 15.37 21.95 -24.10
CA HIS A 194 14.07 21.40 -23.71
C HIS A 194 14.16 19.89 -23.40
N SER A 195 15.09 19.17 -24.03
CA SER A 195 15.32 17.74 -23.80
C SER A 195 15.77 17.43 -22.37
N GLY A 196 16.76 18.18 -21.86
CA GLY A 196 17.25 18.01 -20.49
C GLY A 196 16.20 18.32 -19.43
N CYS A 197 15.43 19.39 -19.64
CA CYS A 197 14.32 19.76 -18.77
C CYS A 197 13.23 18.68 -18.76
N TRP A 198 12.84 18.18 -19.94
CA TRP A 198 11.85 17.11 -20.06
C TRP A 198 12.28 15.84 -19.32
N MET A 199 13.54 15.40 -19.46
CA MET A 199 14.04 14.22 -18.74
C MET A 199 14.04 14.42 -17.22
N PHE A 200 14.39 15.62 -16.75
CA PHE A 200 14.37 15.96 -15.33
C PHE A 200 12.96 15.85 -14.73
N TRP A 201 11.96 16.40 -15.42
CA TRP A 201 10.55 16.30 -15.01
C TRP A 201 10.05 14.87 -15.05
N HIS A 202 10.44 14.11 -16.07
CA HIS A 202 10.08 12.71 -16.17
C HIS A 202 10.60 11.91 -14.96
N LEU A 203 11.87 12.08 -14.57
CA LEU A 203 12.41 11.40 -13.39
C LEU A 203 11.67 11.78 -12.10
N SER A 204 11.39 13.07 -11.90
CA SER A 204 10.63 13.53 -10.72
C SER A 204 9.23 12.90 -10.68
N LEU A 205 8.56 12.81 -11.84
CA LEU A 205 7.26 12.15 -11.97
C LEU A 205 7.33 10.66 -11.64
N LEU A 206 8.33 9.94 -12.17
CA LEU A 206 8.52 8.52 -11.89
C LEU A 206 8.70 8.25 -10.40
N LEU A 207 9.49 9.08 -9.75
CA LEU A 207 9.76 8.99 -8.33
C LEU A 207 8.53 9.30 -7.49
N SER A 208 7.70 10.26 -7.92
CA SER A 208 6.39 10.53 -7.35
C SER A 208 5.44 9.33 -7.48
N ILE A 209 5.42 8.67 -8.64
CA ILE A 209 4.62 7.46 -8.88
C ILE A 209 5.06 6.31 -7.98
N ILE A 210 6.37 6.08 -7.83
CA ILE A 210 6.89 5.01 -6.98
C ILE A 210 6.50 5.23 -5.52
N LEU A 211 6.68 6.46 -5.03
CA LEU A 211 6.22 6.81 -3.70
C LEU A 211 4.73 6.62 -3.57
N LEU A 212 3.92 7.10 -4.52
CA LEU A 212 2.47 6.91 -4.52
C LEU A 212 2.12 5.42 -4.41
N LEU A 213 2.78 4.52 -5.15
CA LEU A 213 2.55 3.07 -5.07
C LEU A 213 2.89 2.50 -3.68
N ILE A 214 3.98 2.95 -3.06
CA ILE A 214 4.35 2.57 -1.69
C ILE A 214 3.31 3.07 -0.69
N GLY A 215 2.84 4.32 -0.84
CA GLY A 215 1.81 4.92 0.01
C GLY A 215 0.47 4.20 -0.10
N VAL A 216 0.06 3.90 -1.34
CA VAL A 216 -1.15 3.12 -1.62
C VAL A 216 -1.05 1.74 -0.98
N LYS A 217 0.09 1.05 -1.09
CA LYS A 217 0.32 -0.25 -0.41
C LYS A 217 0.12 -0.13 1.11
N LYS A 218 0.70 0.90 1.75
CA LYS A 218 0.62 1.10 3.21
C LYS A 218 -0.79 1.49 3.66
N GLN A 219 -1.43 2.41 2.96
CA GLN A 219 -2.80 2.83 3.24
C GLN A 219 -3.79 1.67 3.02
N PHE A 220 -3.60 0.88 1.98
CA PHE A 220 -4.40 -0.30 1.69
C PHE A 220 -4.27 -1.34 2.81
N LEU A 221 -3.04 -1.64 3.26
CA LEU A 221 -2.80 -2.55 4.38
C LEU A 221 -3.47 -2.05 5.68
N LEU A 222 -3.35 -0.75 5.98
CA LEU A 222 -4.01 -0.13 7.13
C LEU A 222 -5.54 -0.26 7.05
N SER A 223 -6.13 0.07 5.91
CA SER A 223 -7.57 -0.05 5.69
C SER A 223 -8.05 -1.49 5.85
N CYS A 224 -7.28 -2.45 5.31
CA CYS A 224 -7.59 -3.87 5.43
C CYS A 224 -7.56 -4.34 6.89
N ILE A 225 -6.54 -3.95 7.67
CA ILE A 225 -6.46 -4.30 9.10
C ILE A 225 -7.65 -3.73 9.87
N LEU A 226 -7.97 -2.45 9.66
CA LEU A 226 -9.06 -1.78 10.35
C LEU A 226 -10.42 -2.37 9.96
N SER A 227 -10.68 -2.58 8.66
CA SER A 227 -11.92 -3.16 8.17
C SER A 227 -12.10 -4.61 8.63
N THR A 228 -11.03 -5.41 8.59
CA THR A 228 -11.06 -6.80 9.06
C THR A 228 -11.33 -6.86 10.55
N THR A 229 -10.68 -5.98 11.33
CA THR A 229 -10.89 -5.90 12.78
C THR A 229 -12.32 -5.46 13.09
N ASP A 230 -12.86 -4.42 12.43
CA ASP A 230 -14.24 -3.97 12.65
C ASP A 230 -15.26 -5.07 12.33
N SER A 231 -15.13 -5.75 11.19
CA SER A 231 -16.00 -6.88 10.83
C SER A 231 -15.90 -8.01 11.88
N MET A 232 -14.69 -8.31 12.37
CA MET A 232 -14.48 -9.29 13.44
C MET A 232 -15.19 -8.89 14.74
N LEU A 233 -15.04 -7.64 15.16
CA LEU A 233 -15.67 -7.15 16.38
C LEU A 233 -17.20 -7.13 16.27
N ARG A 234 -17.73 -6.84 15.09
CA ARG A 234 -19.16 -6.96 14.83
C ARG A 234 -19.62 -8.42 14.86
N ALA A 235 -18.89 -9.34 14.25
CA ALA A 235 -19.23 -10.76 14.27
C ALA A 235 -19.23 -11.33 15.70
N VAL A 236 -18.19 -11.02 16.47
CA VAL A 236 -18.09 -11.38 17.90
C VAL A 236 -19.21 -10.71 18.69
N GLY A 237 -19.43 -9.41 18.50
CA GLY A 237 -20.49 -8.66 19.15
C GLY A 237 -21.90 -9.18 18.83
N HIS A 238 -22.17 -9.55 17.58
CA HIS A 238 -23.44 -10.17 17.17
C HIS A 238 -23.63 -11.54 17.79
N ALA A 239 -22.59 -12.37 17.77
CA ALA A 239 -22.67 -13.69 18.37
C ALA A 239 -22.96 -13.56 19.87
N ILE A 240 -22.27 -12.66 20.58
CA ILE A 240 -22.49 -12.47 22.02
C ILE A 240 -23.83 -11.80 22.34
N ASN A 241 -24.29 -10.85 21.52
CA ASN A 241 -25.58 -10.21 21.70
C ASN A 241 -26.76 -11.12 21.37
N ASP A 242 -26.53 -12.21 20.63
CA ASP A 242 -27.56 -13.21 20.42
C ASP A 242 -28.01 -13.77 21.78
N LYS A 243 -29.32 -13.72 22.03
CA LYS A 243 -29.91 -13.95 23.36
C LYS A 243 -29.56 -15.34 23.93
N GLN A 244 -29.21 -16.28 23.07
CA GLN A 244 -28.75 -17.62 23.45
C GLN A 244 -27.43 -17.59 24.22
N LEU A 245 -26.47 -16.74 23.81
CA LEU A 245 -25.18 -16.60 24.47
C LEU A 245 -25.28 -15.92 25.84
N ARG A 246 -26.26 -15.03 26.02
CA ARG A 246 -26.54 -14.38 27.32
C ARG A 246 -27.11 -15.30 28.39
N LEU A 247 -27.73 -16.41 28.00
CA LEU A 247 -28.51 -17.27 28.91
C LEU A 247 -28.03 -18.72 28.98
N ASN A 248 -27.27 -19.21 27.99
CA ASN A 248 -26.88 -20.61 27.92
C ASN A 248 -25.37 -20.79 27.67
N TYR A 249 -24.64 -21.06 28.74
CA TYR A 249 -23.20 -21.34 28.78
C TYR A 249 -22.75 -22.39 27.73
N ILE A 250 -23.50 -23.47 27.57
CA ILE A 250 -23.14 -24.58 26.66
C ILE A 250 -23.19 -24.14 25.19
N SER A 251 -24.12 -23.24 24.86
CA SER A 251 -24.29 -22.75 23.48
C SER A 251 -23.15 -21.83 23.03
N ALA A 252 -22.58 -21.07 23.95
CA ALA A 252 -21.47 -20.15 23.71
C ALA A 252 -20.16 -20.88 23.39
N GLN A 253 -19.87 -21.92 24.18
CA GLN A 253 -18.66 -22.73 24.05
C GLN A 253 -18.65 -23.55 22.74
N THR A 254 -19.82 -24.02 22.32
CA THR A 254 -19.99 -24.87 21.13
C THR A 254 -20.23 -24.09 19.84
N ASN A 255 -20.20 -22.75 19.87
CA ASN A 255 -20.40 -21.93 18.69
C ASN A 255 -19.23 -22.07 17.71
N MET A 256 -19.39 -22.99 16.75
CA MET A 256 -18.38 -23.30 15.73
C MET A 256 -18.05 -22.10 14.84
N THR A 257 -18.96 -21.13 14.69
CA THR A 257 -18.72 -19.92 13.90
C THR A 257 -17.63 -19.09 14.56
N ILE A 258 -17.80 -18.72 15.84
CA ILE A 258 -16.78 -17.94 16.58
C ILE A 258 -15.47 -18.72 16.66
N LYS A 259 -15.54 -20.02 16.99
CA LYS A 259 -14.38 -20.88 17.15
C LYS A 259 -13.54 -20.95 15.87
N ASN A 260 -14.18 -21.26 14.73
CA ASN A 260 -13.47 -21.34 13.45
C ASN A 260 -12.92 -19.97 13.02
N TYR A 261 -13.62 -18.89 13.35
CA TYR A 261 -13.20 -17.54 12.98
C TYR A 261 -11.95 -17.09 13.76
N LEU A 262 -11.95 -17.27 15.09
CA LEU A 262 -10.83 -16.92 15.95
C LEU A 262 -9.63 -17.86 15.73
N LEU A 263 -9.88 -19.16 15.54
CA LEU A 263 -8.83 -20.14 15.29
C LEU A 263 -8.05 -19.86 14.01
N ARG A 264 -8.72 -19.39 12.95
CA ARG A 264 -8.05 -18.94 11.71
C ARG A 264 -7.08 -17.77 11.92
N ARG A 265 -7.17 -17.08 13.06
CA ARG A 265 -6.28 -15.97 13.44
C ARG A 265 -5.37 -16.34 14.61
N GLY A 266 -5.28 -17.62 14.97
CA GLY A 266 -4.43 -18.08 16.07
C GLY A 266 -4.96 -17.70 17.46
N VAL A 267 -6.23 -17.32 17.58
CA VAL A 267 -6.88 -17.05 18.87
C VAL A 267 -7.75 -18.26 19.25
N VAL A 268 -7.41 -18.92 20.35
CA VAL A 268 -8.16 -20.10 20.84
C VAL A 268 -9.37 -19.59 21.62
N TRP A 269 -10.57 -19.68 21.02
CA TRP A 269 -11.83 -19.24 21.66
C TRP A 269 -12.06 -19.87 23.03
N GLN A 270 -11.70 -21.15 23.18
CA GLN A 270 -11.92 -21.91 24.40
C GLN A 270 -11.21 -21.24 25.60
N ASP A 271 -9.92 -20.95 25.46
CA ASP A 271 -9.10 -20.34 26.51
C ASP A 271 -9.63 -18.95 26.90
N GLU A 272 -10.07 -18.16 25.92
CA GLU A 272 -10.62 -16.82 26.15
C GLU A 272 -11.98 -16.86 26.83
N TYR A 273 -12.82 -17.83 26.45
CA TYR A 273 -14.13 -18.02 27.04
C TYR A 273 -14.05 -18.56 28.46
N GLU A 274 -13.16 -19.52 28.73
CA GLU A 274 -12.91 -20.03 30.09
C GLU A 274 -12.40 -18.94 31.02
N GLN A 275 -11.50 -18.07 30.54
CA GLN A 275 -11.03 -16.91 31.29
C GLN A 275 -12.16 -15.91 31.59
N LEU A 276 -13.04 -15.64 30.63
CA LEU A 276 -14.21 -14.80 30.85
C LEU A 276 -15.12 -15.40 31.93
N VAL A 277 -15.43 -16.70 31.82
CA VAL A 277 -16.32 -17.39 32.75
C VAL A 277 -15.73 -17.42 34.15
N ALA A 278 -14.45 -17.72 34.29
CA ALA A 278 -13.75 -17.71 35.58
C ALA A 278 -13.85 -16.34 36.28
N ARG A 279 -13.77 -15.24 35.51
CA ARG A 279 -13.92 -13.87 36.02
C ARG A 279 -15.35 -13.52 36.37
N LEU A 280 -16.32 -13.85 35.51
CA LEU A 280 -17.73 -13.52 35.75
C LEU A 280 -18.32 -14.31 36.93
N THR A 281 -17.84 -15.53 37.15
CA THR A 281 -18.33 -16.39 38.22
C THR A 281 -17.64 -16.13 39.57
N ASN A 282 -16.50 -15.43 39.59
CA ASN A 282 -15.60 -15.39 40.76
C ASN A 282 -15.33 -16.80 41.34
N GLY A 283 -15.32 -17.83 40.49
CA GLY A 283 -15.20 -19.24 40.89
C GLY A 283 -16.47 -19.90 41.41
N SER A 284 -17.61 -19.22 41.44
CA SER A 284 -18.90 -19.79 41.88
C SER A 284 -19.64 -20.53 40.75
N THR A 285 -20.25 -21.67 41.04
CA THR A 285 -21.01 -22.48 40.06
C THR A 285 -22.45 -22.01 39.87
N SER A 286 -22.85 -20.92 40.51
CA SER A 286 -24.23 -20.41 40.46
C SER A 286 -24.57 -19.83 39.09
N ALA A 287 -25.85 -19.85 38.73
CA ALA A 287 -26.34 -19.25 37.50
C ALA A 287 -25.89 -17.77 37.39
N LEU A 288 -25.41 -17.38 36.21
CA LEU A 288 -24.97 -16.02 35.89
C LEU A 288 -26.14 -15.02 36.00
N VAL A 289 -26.21 -14.30 37.12
CA VAL A 289 -27.11 -13.17 37.30
C VAL A 289 -26.36 -11.90 36.92
N TRP A 290 -26.64 -11.37 35.72
CA TRP A 290 -26.02 -10.17 35.15
C TRP A 290 -26.15 -8.91 36.04
N ASN A 291 -25.27 -8.79 37.03
CA ASN A 291 -25.11 -7.60 37.85
C ASN A 291 -24.21 -6.56 37.12
N ASP A 292 -24.14 -5.34 37.64
CA ASP A 292 -23.39 -4.27 36.98
C ASP A 292 -21.87 -4.51 36.99
N GLU A 293 -21.35 -5.24 37.98
CA GLU A 293 -19.95 -5.65 38.05
C GLU A 293 -19.60 -6.64 36.93
N GLN A 294 -20.42 -7.66 36.71
CA GLN A 294 -20.26 -8.63 35.63
C GLN A 294 -20.40 -8.00 34.25
N LYS A 295 -21.31 -7.04 34.07
CA LYS A 295 -21.37 -6.26 32.81
C LYS A 295 -20.06 -5.52 32.57
N THR A 296 -19.51 -4.90 33.61
CA THR A 296 -18.25 -4.15 33.56
C THR A 296 -17.08 -5.07 33.21
N GLU A 297 -16.96 -6.24 33.86
CA GLU A 297 -15.95 -7.25 33.51
C GLU A 297 -16.12 -7.81 32.09
N PHE A 298 -17.35 -8.03 31.65
CA PHE A 298 -17.63 -8.48 30.29
C PHE A 298 -17.17 -7.45 29.24
N PHE A 299 -17.43 -6.16 29.45
CA PHE A 299 -16.94 -5.12 28.54
C PHE A 299 -15.41 -4.96 28.60
N ALA A 300 -14.80 -5.06 29.78
CA ALA A 300 -13.35 -5.06 29.93
C ALA A 300 -12.71 -6.23 29.16
N TRP A 301 -13.29 -7.43 29.27
CA TRP A 301 -12.88 -8.59 28.47
C TRP A 301 -13.05 -8.34 26.97
N ASN A 302 -14.15 -7.69 26.54
CA ASN A 302 -14.38 -7.36 25.15
C ASN A 302 -13.26 -6.48 24.55
N TYR A 303 -12.70 -5.52 25.33
CA TYR A 303 -11.53 -4.74 24.90
C TYR A 303 -10.24 -5.57 24.81
N ARG A 304 -10.04 -6.55 25.69
CA ARG A 304 -8.86 -7.43 25.63
C ARG A 304 -8.92 -8.33 24.41
N ILE A 305 -10.06 -8.99 24.18
CA ILE A 305 -10.21 -9.87 23.00
C ILE A 305 -10.14 -9.04 21.71
N SER A 306 -10.67 -7.82 21.69
CA SER A 306 -10.56 -6.93 20.53
C SER A 306 -9.11 -6.58 20.21
N LEU A 307 -8.32 -6.24 21.24
CA LEU A 307 -6.90 -5.97 21.07
C LEU A 307 -6.15 -7.22 20.58
N LYS A 308 -6.48 -8.41 21.12
CA LYS A 308 -5.87 -9.68 20.70
C LYS A 308 -6.15 -10.03 19.25
N ILE A 309 -7.40 -9.85 18.82
CA ILE A 309 -7.81 -10.00 17.43
C ILE A 309 -7.07 -9.00 16.53
N LEU A 310 -6.95 -7.74 16.95
CA LEU A 310 -6.23 -6.72 16.19
C LEU A 310 -4.74 -7.06 16.04
N VAL A 311 -4.06 -7.43 17.13
CA VAL A 311 -2.64 -7.81 17.10
C VAL A 311 -2.41 -9.03 16.21
N ALA A 312 -3.27 -10.05 16.31
CA ALA A 312 -3.21 -11.23 15.46
C ALA A 312 -3.46 -10.91 13.97
N THR A 313 -4.41 -10.02 13.70
CA THR A 313 -4.72 -9.55 12.34
C THR A 313 -3.54 -8.77 11.78
N PHE A 314 -2.97 -7.85 12.55
CA PHE A 314 -1.78 -7.10 12.19
C PHE A 314 -0.58 -8.01 11.90
N ALA A 315 -0.33 -9.02 12.75
CA ALA A 315 0.72 -10.01 12.54
C ALA A 315 0.54 -10.79 11.23
N THR A 316 -0.71 -11.16 10.91
CA THR A 316 -1.04 -11.86 9.66
C THR A 316 -0.73 -11.01 8.43
N PHE A 317 -1.08 -9.72 8.45
CA PHE A 317 -0.89 -8.83 7.30
C PHE A 317 0.54 -8.29 7.17
N SER A 318 1.25 -8.10 8.29
CA SER A 318 2.62 -7.59 8.28
C SER A 318 3.67 -8.67 8.00
N GLY A 319 3.29 -9.95 8.02
CA GLY A 319 4.19 -11.09 7.80
C GLY A 319 5.17 -11.37 8.94
N ASP A 320 5.32 -10.45 9.89
CA ASP A 320 6.16 -10.61 11.07
C ASP A 320 5.70 -9.74 12.26
N CYS A 321 5.58 -10.37 13.43
CA CYS A 321 5.42 -9.69 14.72
C CYS A 321 6.67 -8.87 15.12
N GLY A 322 7.80 -9.08 14.47
CA GLY A 322 9.04 -8.33 14.63
C GLY A 322 8.91 -6.84 14.35
N SER A 323 7.91 -6.43 13.57
CA SER A 323 7.62 -5.01 13.31
C SER A 323 7.07 -4.25 14.52
N ILE A 324 6.51 -4.95 15.52
CA ILE A 324 6.03 -4.34 16.76
C ILE A 324 7.22 -4.15 17.71
N SER A 325 7.40 -2.93 18.21
CA SER A 325 8.48 -2.60 19.15
C SER A 325 8.39 -3.46 20.43
N ASN A 326 9.54 -3.78 21.04
CA ASN A 326 9.57 -4.56 22.29
C ASN A 326 8.81 -3.87 23.42
N GLN A 327 8.80 -2.53 23.45
CA GLN A 327 8.03 -1.76 24.41
C GLN A 327 6.53 -1.93 24.20
N THR A 328 6.06 -1.83 22.95
CA THR A 328 4.64 -2.02 22.61
C THR A 328 4.22 -3.47 22.89
N LYS A 329 5.08 -4.46 22.63
CA LYS A 329 4.86 -5.87 23.04
C LYS A 329 4.67 -6.01 24.54
N ALA A 330 5.52 -5.38 25.35
CA ALA A 330 5.38 -5.39 26.81
C ALA A 330 4.06 -4.73 27.26
N LYS A 331 3.65 -3.62 26.65
CA LYS A 331 2.35 -2.97 26.93
C LYS A 331 1.17 -3.87 26.55
N ILE A 332 1.23 -4.54 25.40
CA ILE A 332 0.21 -5.51 24.96
C ILE A 332 0.10 -6.65 25.98
N GLU A 333 1.23 -7.22 26.40
CA GLU A 333 1.25 -8.29 27.40
C GLU A 333 0.70 -7.85 28.76
N ASP A 334 1.09 -6.66 29.21
CA ASP A 334 0.59 -6.08 30.45
C ASP A 334 -0.93 -5.82 30.38
N TYR A 335 -1.43 -5.34 29.23
CA TYR A 335 -2.86 -5.15 29.01
C TYR A 335 -3.66 -6.47 29.05
N TYR A 336 -3.05 -7.58 28.62
CA TYR A 336 -3.69 -8.90 28.70
C TYR A 336 -3.63 -9.51 30.09
N LYS A 337 -2.48 -9.40 30.77
CA LYS A 337 -2.26 -9.98 32.10
C LYS A 337 -3.00 -9.19 33.19
N ASN A 338 -2.94 -7.87 33.11
CA ASN A 338 -3.49 -6.98 34.13
C ASN A 338 -4.93 -6.56 33.79
N ALA A 339 -5.88 -7.12 34.53
CA ALA A 339 -7.30 -6.85 34.36
C ALA A 339 -7.67 -5.37 34.53
N THR A 340 -6.90 -4.65 35.35
CA THR A 340 -7.24 -3.28 35.76
C THR A 340 -7.20 -2.31 34.59
N TRP A 341 -6.31 -2.50 33.61
CA TRP A 341 -6.19 -1.57 32.47
C TRP A 341 -7.44 -1.55 31.59
N SER A 342 -7.91 -2.73 31.19
CA SER A 342 -9.15 -2.86 30.42
C SER A 342 -10.39 -2.37 31.20
N LEU A 343 -10.38 -2.53 32.53
CA LEU A 343 -11.46 -2.06 33.40
C LEU A 343 -11.46 -0.52 33.49
N GLN A 344 -10.26 0.06 33.64
CA GLN A 344 -10.05 1.51 33.63
C GLN A 344 -10.48 2.12 32.30
N ASP A 345 -10.14 1.49 31.17
CA ASP A 345 -10.55 1.94 29.85
C ASP A 345 -12.09 1.94 29.69
N TYR A 346 -12.76 0.89 30.19
CA TYR A 346 -14.22 0.83 30.19
C TYR A 346 -14.85 1.94 31.05
N HIS A 347 -14.38 2.11 32.29
CA HIS A 347 -14.88 3.17 33.18
C HIS A 347 -14.66 4.56 32.57
N TYR A 348 -13.51 4.77 31.96
CA TYR A 348 -13.17 6.02 31.31
C TYR A 348 -14.12 6.36 30.15
N ILE A 349 -14.48 5.38 29.32
CA ILE A 349 -15.44 5.60 28.22
C ILE A 349 -16.82 5.98 28.76
N ASN A 350 -17.21 5.42 29.90
CA ASN A 350 -18.53 5.69 30.49
C ASN A 350 -18.61 7.06 31.20
N THR A 351 -17.48 7.64 31.64
CA THR A 351 -17.48 8.93 32.34
C THR A 351 -17.54 10.16 31.42
N LYS A 352 -17.52 9.98 30.09
CA LYS A 352 -17.71 11.02 29.04
C LYS A 352 -16.80 12.27 29.10
N SER A 353 -15.92 12.43 30.08
CA SER A 353 -15.30 13.73 30.39
C SER A 353 -13.90 13.93 29.83
N LYS A 354 -13.28 12.94 29.20
CA LYS A 354 -11.86 13.02 28.84
C LYS A 354 -11.56 12.47 27.42
N PRO A 355 -10.46 12.92 26.76
CA PRO A 355 -10.13 12.55 25.38
C PRO A 355 -9.68 11.10 25.21
N ARG A 356 -10.24 10.41 24.21
CA ARG A 356 -9.97 8.99 23.90
C ARG A 356 -8.48 8.62 23.76
N ALA A 357 -7.63 9.60 23.45
CA ALA A 357 -6.18 9.43 23.34
C ALA A 357 -5.50 8.93 24.64
N SER A 358 -6.12 9.09 25.81
CA SER A 358 -5.53 8.61 27.07
C SER A 358 -5.93 7.18 27.48
N LEU A 359 -6.79 6.53 26.69
CA LEU A 359 -7.14 5.11 26.88
C LEU A 359 -5.93 4.24 26.53
N GLN A 360 -5.57 3.30 27.39
CA GLN A 360 -4.42 2.40 27.16
C GLN A 360 -4.62 1.57 25.89
N TYR A 361 -5.84 1.09 25.65
CA TYR A 361 -6.23 0.45 24.40
C TYR A 361 -5.87 1.28 23.17
N PHE A 362 -6.22 2.57 23.17
CA PHE A 362 -5.96 3.45 22.03
C PHE A 362 -4.50 3.83 21.89
N GLN A 363 -3.76 3.93 23.00
CA GLN A 363 -2.32 4.14 22.96
C GLN A 363 -1.62 2.96 22.29
N ILE A 364 -1.95 1.72 22.70
CA ILE A 364 -1.39 0.51 22.09
C ILE A 364 -1.79 0.42 20.61
N LEU A 365 -3.06 0.66 20.29
CA LEU A 365 -3.55 0.67 18.92
C LEU A 365 -2.80 1.69 18.06
N THR A 366 -2.62 2.91 18.59
CA THR A 366 -1.90 3.98 17.91
C THR A 366 -0.45 3.58 17.70
N GLU A 367 0.24 3.02 18.70
CA GLU A 367 1.63 2.56 18.55
C GLU A 367 1.79 1.46 17.48
N ILE A 368 0.85 0.51 17.40
CA ILE A 368 0.87 -0.55 16.38
C ILE A 368 0.64 0.04 14.97
N LEU A 369 -0.28 0.99 14.85
CA LEU A 369 -0.67 1.56 13.55
C LEU A 369 0.18 2.77 13.13
N HIS A 370 0.91 3.39 14.05
CA HIS A 370 1.69 4.61 13.84
C HIS A 370 2.64 4.50 12.64
N PRO A 371 3.44 3.42 12.50
CA PRO A 371 4.26 3.21 11.30
C PRO A 371 3.52 3.33 9.97
N SER A 372 2.30 2.80 9.91
CA SER A 372 1.50 2.76 8.68
C SER A 372 0.87 4.13 8.41
N ILE A 373 0.40 4.82 9.45
CA ILE A 373 -0.20 6.16 9.33
C ILE A 373 0.87 7.19 8.95
N GLU A 374 2.02 7.16 9.63
CA GLU A 374 3.13 8.08 9.42
C GLU A 374 3.71 7.92 8.00
N SER A 375 3.96 6.68 7.57
CA SER A 375 4.43 6.41 6.20
C SER A 375 3.42 6.86 5.14
N ALA A 376 2.12 6.60 5.32
CA ALA A 376 1.10 7.06 4.38
C ALA A 376 1.08 8.59 4.26
N ARG A 377 1.22 9.32 5.37
CA ARG A 377 1.26 10.80 5.35
C ARG A 377 2.48 11.35 4.65
N TYR A 378 3.67 10.86 4.99
CA TYR A 378 4.90 11.36 4.37
C TYR A 378 4.94 11.10 2.88
N VAL A 379 4.45 9.93 2.46
CA VAL A 379 4.35 9.58 1.05
C VAL A 379 3.40 10.52 0.31
N VAL A 380 2.19 10.76 0.85
CA VAL A 380 1.22 11.66 0.21
C VAL A 380 1.73 13.10 0.17
N LEU A 381 2.35 13.57 1.26
CA LEU A 381 2.95 14.89 1.32
C LEU A 381 4.07 15.04 0.27
N PHE A 382 4.93 14.03 0.15
CA PHE A 382 6.03 14.04 -0.82
C PHE A 382 5.53 13.95 -2.28
N ALA A 383 4.52 13.12 -2.54
CA ALA A 383 3.86 13.07 -3.84
C ALA A 383 3.23 14.44 -4.19
N GLY A 384 2.61 15.12 -3.22
CA GLY A 384 2.09 16.47 -3.41
C GLY A 384 3.18 17.52 -3.70
N MET A 385 4.31 17.46 -2.99
CA MET A 385 5.43 18.39 -3.20
C MET A 385 6.09 18.19 -4.58
N THR A 386 6.24 16.95 -5.03
CA THR A 386 6.82 16.63 -6.35
C THR A 386 5.89 17.04 -7.50
N LEU A 387 4.57 16.91 -7.33
CA LEU A 387 3.60 17.40 -8.32
C LEU A 387 3.56 18.92 -8.38
N ARG A 388 3.71 19.61 -7.24
CA ARG A 388 3.71 21.08 -7.18
C ARG A 388 4.97 21.70 -7.75
N SER A 389 6.12 21.02 -7.68
CA SER A 389 7.36 21.58 -8.20
C SER A 389 7.37 21.70 -9.73
N ALA A 390 6.46 21.02 -10.44
CA ALA A 390 6.27 21.17 -11.88
C ALA A 390 6.12 22.66 -12.27
N PRO A 391 6.99 23.19 -13.15
CA PRO A 391 7.06 24.61 -13.41
C PRO A 391 5.84 24.97 -14.24
N GLU A 392 5.05 25.90 -13.73
CA GLU A 392 3.86 26.46 -14.38
C GLU A 392 4.18 27.28 -15.64
N SER A 393 5.45 27.31 -16.06
CA SER A 393 6.01 28.40 -16.87
C SER A 393 5.60 28.41 -18.35
N ASP A 394 5.09 27.33 -18.92
CA ASP A 394 4.88 27.27 -20.38
C ASP A 394 3.41 27.19 -20.83
N THR A 395 2.45 27.13 -19.90
CA THR A 395 1.02 27.16 -20.27
C THR A 395 0.57 28.48 -20.89
N HIS A 396 1.31 29.57 -20.69
CA HIS A 396 1.01 30.86 -21.30
C HIS A 396 1.47 31.00 -22.76
N ILE A 397 2.44 30.21 -23.22
CA ILE A 397 3.00 30.35 -24.59
C ILE A 397 2.24 29.49 -25.61
N ALA A 398 1.69 28.34 -25.20
CA ALA A 398 0.95 27.45 -26.10
C ALA A 398 -0.45 27.99 -26.52
N LEU A 399 -1.06 28.89 -25.75
CA LEU A 399 -2.37 29.49 -26.07
C LEU A 399 -2.27 30.80 -26.86
N SER A 400 -1.07 31.40 -26.99
CA SER A 400 -0.92 32.68 -27.68
C SER A 400 -0.62 32.56 -29.19
N GLY A 401 -0.21 31.37 -29.68
CA GLY A 401 0.29 31.20 -31.06
C GLY A 401 -0.68 30.58 -32.08
N LYS A 402 -1.83 30.04 -31.67
CA LYS A 402 -2.84 29.51 -32.61
C LYS A 402 -4.01 30.47 -32.71
N GLN A 403 -4.02 31.33 -33.73
CA GLN A 403 -5.26 31.92 -34.23
C GLN A 403 -6.19 30.78 -34.64
N LEU A 404 -7.12 30.43 -33.75
CA LEU A 404 -8.25 29.57 -34.10
C LEU A 404 -9.02 30.25 -35.24
N PRO A 405 -9.38 29.54 -36.33
CA PRO A 405 -10.29 30.09 -37.33
C PRO A 405 -11.57 30.51 -36.62
N LYS A 406 -12.00 31.77 -36.84
CA LYS A 406 -13.26 32.32 -36.34
C LYS A 406 -14.42 31.48 -36.88
N VAL A 407 -14.85 30.47 -36.12
CA VAL A 407 -16.15 29.84 -36.31
C VAL A 407 -17.12 30.59 -35.42
N GLY A 408 -17.94 31.44 -36.04
CA GLY A 408 -19.01 32.16 -35.36
C GLY A 408 -20.07 31.19 -34.88
N CYS A 409 -20.14 30.93 -33.58
CA CYS A 409 -21.29 30.30 -32.96
C CYS A 409 -21.75 31.19 -31.80
N HIS A 410 -22.92 31.80 -32.01
CA HIS A 410 -23.70 32.48 -30.98
C HIS A 410 -24.11 31.44 -29.94
N PHE A 411 -23.51 31.46 -28.75
CA PHE A 411 -23.94 30.61 -27.64
C PHE A 411 -24.35 31.48 -26.46
N GLN A 412 -25.60 31.27 -26.04
CA GLN A 412 -26.37 32.09 -25.12
C GLN A 412 -26.09 31.65 -23.69
N ASP A 413 -25.59 32.56 -22.87
CA ASP A 413 -25.23 32.36 -21.46
C ASP A 413 -26.50 32.04 -20.63
N ARG A 414 -26.54 30.85 -20.01
CA ARG A 414 -27.59 30.45 -19.07
C ARG A 414 -26.96 29.83 -17.83
N ARG A 415 -26.40 30.68 -16.97
CA ARG A 415 -26.04 30.32 -15.59
C ARG A 415 -27.26 29.85 -14.82
N ARG A 416 -27.24 28.61 -14.33
CA ARG A 416 -28.01 28.18 -13.16
C ARG A 416 -27.06 27.70 -12.07
N HIS A 417 -27.22 28.31 -10.90
CA HIS A 417 -26.71 27.82 -9.64
C HIS A 417 -27.17 26.38 -9.39
N ASN A 418 -26.25 25.51 -8.97
CA ASN A 418 -26.57 24.39 -8.10
C ASN A 418 -25.38 24.10 -7.17
N SER A 419 -25.56 24.44 -5.91
CA SER A 419 -24.66 24.11 -4.81
C SER A 419 -24.92 22.68 -4.34
N HIS A 420 -24.25 21.71 -4.94
CA HIS A 420 -24.11 20.40 -4.33
C HIS A 420 -22.89 20.40 -3.41
N ARG A 421 -23.15 20.34 -2.10
CA ARG A 421 -22.12 20.04 -1.09
C ARG A 421 -21.57 18.63 -1.34
N PRO A 422 -20.25 18.40 -1.23
CA PRO A 422 -19.69 17.07 -1.35
C PRO A 422 -20.15 16.22 -0.16
N PHE A 423 -20.61 15.00 -0.48
CA PHE A 423 -21.00 13.97 0.46
C PHE A 423 -19.73 13.35 1.07
N ILE A 424 -19.40 13.71 2.31
CA ILE A 424 -18.30 13.11 3.07
C ILE A 424 -18.85 11.86 3.76
N PRO A 425 -18.32 10.64 3.49
CA PRO A 425 -18.80 9.44 4.15
C PRO A 425 -18.42 9.45 5.65
N GLU A 426 -19.40 9.19 6.53
CA GLU A 426 -19.23 9.17 8.00
C GLU A 426 -18.18 8.16 8.54
N ARG A 427 -17.58 7.33 7.67
CA ARG A 427 -16.55 6.35 8.04
C ARG A 427 -15.16 6.96 8.28
N TRP A 428 -14.94 8.22 7.93
CA TRP A 428 -13.71 8.96 8.26
C TRP A 428 -13.54 9.28 9.75
N TRP A 429 -14.57 9.04 10.58
CA TRP A 429 -14.53 9.35 12.01
C TRP A 429 -13.50 8.53 12.80
N PHE A 430 -13.25 7.26 12.46
CA PHE A 430 -12.25 6.45 13.18
C PHE A 430 -10.81 6.91 12.89
N ALA A 431 -10.52 7.33 11.66
CA ALA A 431 -9.20 7.84 11.28
C ALA A 431 -8.97 9.26 11.81
N ASN A 432 -9.97 10.16 11.75
CA ASN A 432 -9.84 11.52 12.29
C ASN A 432 -9.81 11.54 13.84
N ALA A 433 -10.51 10.63 14.51
CA ALA A 433 -10.46 10.51 15.98
C ALA A 433 -9.13 9.96 16.51
N LEU A 434 -8.33 9.29 15.66
CA LEU A 434 -6.97 8.82 15.99
C LEU A 434 -5.88 9.89 15.78
N VAL A 435 -6.23 11.06 15.23
CA VAL A 435 -5.26 11.94 14.54
C VAL A 435 -5.15 13.37 15.09
N SER A 436 -6.01 13.81 16.01
CA SER A 436 -5.86 15.15 16.59
C SER A 436 -6.12 15.16 18.10
N PRO A 437 -5.07 15.29 18.92
CA PRO A 437 -5.10 16.01 20.17
C PRO A 437 -4.34 17.32 19.94
N GLU A 438 -4.89 18.25 19.16
CA GLU A 438 -4.50 19.65 19.33
C GLU A 438 -5.41 20.22 20.40
N ASP A 439 -4.83 20.33 21.60
CA ASP A 439 -5.33 21.14 22.70
C ASP A 439 -5.68 22.52 22.15
N LYS A 440 -6.98 22.77 21.98
CA LYS A 440 -7.48 24.14 22.08
C LYS A 440 -7.55 24.42 23.57
N ASP A 441 -6.42 24.88 24.10
CA ASP A 441 -6.36 25.52 25.40
C ASP A 441 -7.50 26.54 25.51
N ASP A 442 -8.30 26.35 26.55
CA ASP A 442 -9.25 27.32 27.07
C ASP A 442 -8.50 28.62 27.39
N GLN A 443 -8.52 29.57 26.46
CA GLN A 443 -8.23 30.96 26.77
C GLN A 443 -9.40 31.54 27.57
N GLY A 444 -9.23 31.49 28.89
CA GLY A 444 -9.50 32.60 29.81
C GLY A 444 -10.92 33.13 29.90
N GLU A 445 -11.69 32.61 30.84
CA GLU A 445 -12.63 33.44 31.60
C GLU A 445 -11.92 34.01 32.83
N PHE A 446 -11.46 35.24 32.66
CA PHE A 446 -11.01 36.12 33.73
C PHE A 446 -12.19 36.46 34.64
N SER A 447 -12.01 36.26 35.93
CA SER A 447 -12.83 36.87 36.98
C SER A 447 -13.03 38.38 36.74
N ALA A 448 -14.27 38.82 36.74
CA ALA A 448 -14.64 40.16 37.18
C ALA A 448 -15.79 40.02 38.17
N GLY A 449 -15.53 40.42 39.41
CA GLY A 449 -16.52 40.41 40.47
C GLY A 449 -17.60 41.48 40.26
N SER A 450 -18.76 41.21 40.85
CA SER A 450 -19.70 42.15 41.48
C SER A 450 -20.60 41.34 42.38
#